data_AF-A0A182E9W1-F1
#
_entry.id   AF-A0A182E9W1-F1
#
_cell.length_a   1.000
_cell.length_b   1.000
_cell.length_c   1.000
_cell.angle_alpha   90.00
_cell.angle_beta   90.00
_cell.angle_gamma   90.00
#
_symmetry.space_group_name_H-M   'P 1'
#
loop_
_entity.id
_entity.type
_entity.pdbx_description
1 polymer ?
#
loop_
_entity_poly.entity_id
_entity_poly.type
_entity_poly.pdbx_seq_one_letter_code
_entity_poly.pdbx_strand_id
1 'polypeptide(L)'
;MSHAYSFIFIIVVLLIYPQFATLHCSQRINEAVQRCVQPIAQYAKVLNQQDNQNSSDAVKNDFGQAIALPKIGRYVFRELCRLVRHFNECVYKLRQQCPEQITISLIDASYGFLCNEGYETFMASAECLVELDRQPTVKQCHEVTLKHIESANRQLNIATLTRFDQMCQALNYFASCVERPIAYGCGAEAWTMIFRVLRDTTNTLLPRCQFTGHSILTQQFPPSSPSDAATTLTTAVAAMQENNLLPYK
;
A
#
# COMPACT_ATOMS: atom_id res chain seq x y z
N MET A 1 -11.31 -9.24 -13.71
CA MET A 1 -11.14 -9.32 -12.24
C MET A 1 -9.66 -9.42 -11.92
N SER A 2 -8.93 -8.31 -11.88
CA SER A 2 -7.55 -8.30 -11.37
C SER A 2 -7.17 -6.88 -11.00
N HIS A 3 -7.41 -6.51 -9.75
CA HIS A 3 -6.75 -5.37 -9.13
C HIS A 3 -5.71 -5.96 -8.19
N ALA A 4 -4.44 -5.85 -8.57
CA ALA A 4 -3.33 -6.13 -7.69
C ALA A 4 -3.25 -4.97 -6.68
N TYR A 5 -3.05 -5.29 -5.40
CA TYR A 5 -3.07 -4.35 -4.29
C TYR A 5 -1.82 -4.54 -3.41
N SER A 6 -0.94 -3.51 -3.43
CA SER A 6 0.44 -3.21 -3.00
C SER A 6 0.59 -2.21 -1.85
N PHE A 7 1.51 -2.55 -0.97
CA PHE A 7 1.99 -1.82 0.21
C PHE A 7 2.42 -0.36 -0.02
N ILE A 8 2.75 0.02 -1.26
CA ILE A 8 3.34 1.33 -1.58
C ILE A 8 2.27 2.44 -1.73
N PHE A 9 1.00 2.10 -1.96
CA PHE A 9 -0.02 3.10 -2.33
C PHE A 9 -0.62 3.89 -1.15
N ILE A 10 -0.53 3.40 0.08
CA ILE A 10 -0.86 4.19 1.28
C ILE A 10 -0.06 5.50 1.28
N ILE A 11 1.21 5.42 0.86
CA ILE A 11 2.16 6.53 0.80
C ILE A 11 1.77 7.56 -0.27
N VAL A 12 1.24 7.09 -1.41
CA VAL A 12 0.85 7.93 -2.55
C VAL A 12 -0.54 8.56 -2.36
N VAL A 13 -1.50 7.88 -1.72
CA VAL A 13 -2.80 8.47 -1.37
C VAL A 13 -2.64 9.65 -0.42
N LEU A 14 -1.69 9.54 0.50
CA LEU A 14 -1.38 10.61 1.43
C LEU A 14 -0.63 11.79 0.75
N LEU A 15 -0.04 11.60 -0.45
CA LEU A 15 0.53 12.68 -1.27
C LEU A 15 -0.51 13.52 -2.01
N ILE A 16 -1.71 12.97 -2.27
CA ILE A 16 -2.72 13.59 -3.14
C ILE A 16 -3.67 14.52 -2.35
N TYR A 17 -3.70 14.46 -1.02
CA TYR A 17 -4.49 15.36 -0.16
C TYR A 17 -3.60 16.42 0.50
N PRO A 18 -3.51 17.66 -0.02
CA PRO A 18 -2.51 18.64 0.40
C PRO A 18 -2.91 19.45 1.64
N GLN A 19 -3.81 18.95 2.50
CA GLN A 19 -4.17 19.65 3.74
C GLN A 19 -3.36 19.12 4.93
N PHE A 20 -2.03 19.08 4.77
CA PHE A 20 -1.14 18.70 5.86
C PHE A 20 -0.36 19.92 6.36
N ALA A 21 -0.28 20.00 7.70
CA ALA A 21 0.21 21.05 8.57
C ALA A 21 1.11 22.13 7.94
N THR A 22 0.68 23.38 8.12
CA THR A 22 1.34 24.61 7.66
C THR A 22 2.63 24.91 8.43
N LEU A 23 3.77 24.41 7.95
CA LEU A 23 4.98 25.22 7.92
C LEU A 23 5.22 25.61 6.46
N HIS A 24 4.84 26.83 6.10
CA HIS A 24 4.84 27.27 4.72
C HIS A 24 6.27 27.49 4.21
N CYS A 25 6.87 26.46 3.62
CA CYS A 25 7.96 26.66 2.67
C CYS A 25 7.48 27.63 1.57
N SER A 26 8.37 28.52 1.11
CA SER A 26 8.01 29.45 0.02
C SER A 26 7.54 28.68 -1.23
N GLN A 27 6.62 29.29 -1.98
CA GLN A 27 6.11 28.70 -3.23
C GLN A 27 7.25 28.32 -4.20
N ARG A 28 8.30 29.13 -4.27
CA ARG A 28 9.50 28.86 -5.08
C ARG A 28 10.20 27.54 -4.68
N ILE A 29 10.30 27.26 -3.39
CA ILE A 29 10.89 26.00 -2.89
C ILE A 29 9.98 24.85 -3.28
N ASN A 30 8.67 24.98 -3.09
CA ASN A 30 7.71 23.94 -3.46
C ASN A 30 7.78 23.61 -4.95
N GLU A 31 7.78 24.61 -5.84
CA GLU A 31 7.93 24.42 -7.29
C GLU A 31 9.27 23.78 -7.66
N ALA A 32 10.35 24.12 -6.95
CA ALA A 32 11.66 23.51 -7.16
C ALA A 32 11.66 22.03 -6.74
N VAL A 33 11.07 21.70 -5.59
CA VAL A 33 10.93 20.31 -5.13
C VAL A 33 10.06 19.50 -6.10
N GLN A 34 8.97 20.09 -6.61
CA GLN A 34 8.12 19.43 -7.61
C GLN A 34 8.88 19.08 -8.90
N ARG A 35 9.79 19.95 -9.34
CA ARG A 35 10.68 19.64 -10.47
C ARG A 35 11.67 18.51 -10.15
N CYS A 36 12.19 18.46 -8.92
CA CYS A 36 13.08 17.38 -8.49
C CYS A 36 12.37 16.02 -8.40
N VAL A 37 11.11 15.98 -7.95
CA VAL A 37 10.36 14.72 -7.77
C VAL A 37 9.73 14.20 -9.07
N GLN A 38 9.56 15.07 -10.08
CA GLN A 38 8.91 14.73 -11.35
C GLN A 38 9.44 13.44 -12.02
N PRO A 39 10.76 13.16 -12.08
CA PRO A 39 11.25 11.92 -12.68
C PRO A 39 10.80 10.66 -11.93
N ILE A 40 10.74 10.71 -10.60
CA ILE A 40 10.24 9.60 -9.76
C ILE A 40 8.75 9.38 -10.03
N ALA A 41 7.96 10.46 -10.07
CA ALA A 41 6.52 10.39 -10.35
C ALA A 41 6.21 9.85 -11.75
N GLN A 42 6.98 10.26 -12.75
CA GLN A 42 6.85 9.77 -14.13
C GLN A 42 7.21 8.28 -14.23
N TYR A 43 8.27 7.86 -13.55
CA TYR A 43 8.68 6.45 -13.52
C TYR A 43 7.60 5.58 -12.87
N ALA A 44 7.02 6.02 -11.74
CA ALA A 44 5.89 5.33 -11.10
C ALA A 44 4.67 5.20 -12.05
N LYS A 45 4.38 6.21 -12.86
CA LYS A 45 3.27 6.17 -13.82
C LYS A 45 3.46 5.12 -14.92
N VAL A 46 4.67 5.00 -15.46
CA VAL A 46 4.99 4.00 -16.51
C VAL A 46 4.81 2.57 -15.99
N LEU A 47 5.17 2.36 -14.73
CA LEU A 47 5.05 1.06 -14.07
C LEU A 47 3.58 0.62 -13.90
N ASN A 48 2.66 1.56 -13.66
CA ASN A 48 1.23 1.28 -13.51
C ASN A 48 0.48 1.10 -14.85
N GLN A 49 1.06 1.54 -15.98
CA GLN A 49 0.43 1.46 -17.29
C GLN A 49 0.53 0.07 -17.95
N GLN A 50 1.46 -0.78 -17.52
CA GLN A 50 1.66 -2.12 -18.10
C GLN A 50 0.60 -3.15 -17.71
N ASP A 51 -0.29 -2.86 -16.74
CA ASP A 51 -1.34 -3.77 -16.27
C ASP A 51 -2.72 -3.57 -16.94
N ASN A 52 -2.92 -2.48 -17.69
CA ASN A 52 -4.26 -2.03 -18.13
C ASN A 52 -4.73 -2.49 -19.52
N GLN A 53 -4.01 -3.35 -20.24
CA GLN A 53 -4.37 -3.66 -21.64
C GLN A 53 -5.51 -4.68 -21.83
N ASN A 54 -6.10 -5.28 -20.79
CA ASN A 54 -7.07 -6.39 -20.92
C ASN A 54 -8.43 -6.23 -20.20
N SER A 55 -8.85 -5.04 -19.79
CA SER A 55 -10.20 -4.88 -19.21
C SER A 55 -10.85 -3.58 -19.66
N SER A 56 -11.72 -3.68 -20.68
CA SER A 56 -12.78 -2.72 -20.92
C SER A 56 -13.72 -2.74 -19.70
N ASP A 57 -14.16 -1.57 -19.26
CA ASP A 57 -14.94 -1.30 -18.04
C ASP A 57 -14.13 -1.18 -16.74
N ALA A 58 -13.42 -0.06 -16.60
CA ALA A 58 -12.97 0.44 -15.31
C ALA A 58 -13.37 1.90 -15.15
N VAL A 59 -14.28 2.15 -14.20
CA VAL A 59 -14.41 3.44 -13.51
C VAL A 59 -13.00 3.92 -13.17
N LYS A 60 -12.68 5.19 -13.49
CA LYS A 60 -11.41 5.86 -13.16
C LYS A 60 -11.23 5.94 -11.64
N ASN A 61 -10.85 4.84 -11.02
CA ASN A 61 -10.44 4.77 -9.64
C ASN A 61 -8.91 4.73 -9.65
N ASP A 62 -8.29 5.91 -9.51
CA ASP A 62 -6.83 6.10 -9.40
C ASP A 62 -6.24 5.25 -8.26
N PHE A 63 -7.10 4.87 -7.30
CA PHE A 63 -6.81 3.94 -6.23
C PHE A 63 -6.65 2.49 -6.68
N GLY A 64 -7.25 2.00 -7.77
CA GLY A 64 -7.24 0.56 -8.11
C GLY A 64 -6.07 0.09 -8.99
N GLN A 65 -5.31 1.01 -9.60
CA GLN A 65 -4.27 0.67 -10.58
C GLN A 65 -2.84 0.84 -10.04
N ALA A 66 -2.67 1.70 -9.06
CA ALA A 66 -1.35 2.04 -8.51
C ALA A 66 -0.97 1.21 -7.28
N ILE A 67 -1.79 0.19 -7.02
CA ILE A 67 -1.59 -0.80 -6.00
C ILE A 67 -1.21 -2.14 -6.65
N ALA A 68 -1.08 -2.25 -7.97
CA ALA A 68 -0.27 -3.34 -8.47
C ALA A 68 1.15 -3.05 -8.01
N LEU A 69 1.80 -3.95 -7.26
CA LEU A 69 3.24 -4.04 -7.41
C LEU A 69 3.38 -4.22 -8.92
N PRO A 70 4.05 -3.30 -9.64
CA PRO A 70 4.47 -3.57 -11.00
C PRO A 70 5.17 -4.93 -10.98
N LYS A 71 5.52 -5.53 -12.11
CA LYS A 71 6.45 -6.67 -12.05
C LYS A 71 7.79 -6.15 -11.46
N ILE A 72 7.90 -6.05 -10.13
CA ILE A 72 9.01 -5.49 -9.37
C ILE A 72 10.03 -6.60 -9.34
N GLY A 73 10.64 -6.79 -10.50
CA GLY A 73 11.95 -7.36 -10.53
C GLY A 73 12.91 -6.41 -9.83
N ARG A 74 13.97 -7.00 -9.30
CA ARG A 74 15.20 -6.31 -8.84
C ARG A 74 15.64 -5.16 -9.77
N TYR A 75 15.35 -5.25 -11.07
CA TYR A 75 15.65 -4.23 -12.07
C TYR A 75 14.88 -2.91 -11.90
N VAL A 76 13.56 -2.98 -11.67
CA VAL A 76 12.70 -1.80 -11.51
C VAL A 76 13.09 -1.04 -10.24
N PHE A 77 13.34 -1.77 -9.15
CA PHE A 77 13.74 -1.17 -7.89
C PHE A 77 15.12 -0.49 -7.97
N ARG A 78 16.08 -1.09 -8.69
CA ARG A 78 17.39 -0.47 -8.97
C ARG A 78 17.25 0.87 -9.68
N GLU A 79 16.38 0.94 -10.68
CA GLU A 79 16.15 2.17 -11.43
C GLU A 79 15.44 3.23 -10.58
N LEU A 80 14.46 2.84 -9.76
CA LEU A 80 13.87 3.74 -8.77
C LEU A 80 14.93 4.31 -7.82
N CYS A 81 15.85 3.50 -7.33
CA CYS A 81 16.93 3.96 -6.46
C CYS A 81 17.92 4.88 -7.17
N ARG A 82 18.13 4.71 -8.48
CA ARG A 82 18.89 5.67 -9.30
C ARG A 82 18.18 7.04 -9.32
N LEU A 83 16.86 7.06 -9.50
CA LEU A 83 16.08 8.30 -9.49
C LEU A 83 16.05 8.97 -8.11
N VAL A 84 15.95 8.19 -7.03
CA VAL A 84 16.01 8.69 -5.64
C VAL A 84 17.36 9.34 -5.34
N ARG A 85 18.46 8.79 -5.83
CA ARG A 85 19.79 9.43 -5.71
C ARG A 85 19.83 10.80 -6.41
N HIS A 86 19.33 10.89 -7.63
CA HIS A 86 19.26 12.17 -8.33
C HIS A 86 18.32 13.18 -7.65
N PHE A 87 17.21 12.70 -7.08
CA PHE A 87 16.34 13.52 -6.26
C PHE A 87 17.10 14.09 -5.05
N ASN A 88 17.85 13.25 -4.33
CA ASN A 88 18.65 13.66 -3.18
C ASN A 88 19.69 14.73 -3.51
N GLU A 89 20.35 14.60 -4.65
CA GLU A 89 21.28 15.62 -5.18
C GLU A 89 20.53 16.93 -5.50
N CYS A 90 19.37 16.84 -6.15
CA CYS A 90 18.55 17.97 -6.56
C CYS A 90 18.04 18.79 -5.36
N VAL A 91 17.58 18.11 -4.30
CA VAL A 91 16.98 18.78 -3.13
C VAL A 91 17.98 19.15 -2.04
N TYR A 92 19.27 18.82 -2.19
CA TYR A 92 20.29 19.05 -1.15
C TYR A 92 20.29 20.48 -0.59
N LYS A 93 20.29 21.49 -1.47
CA LYS A 93 20.21 22.91 -1.05
C LYS A 93 18.82 23.33 -0.58
N LEU A 94 17.77 22.70 -1.11
CA LEU A 94 16.38 23.00 -0.74
C LEU A 94 16.07 22.54 0.69
N ARG A 95 16.64 21.40 1.12
CA ARG A 95 16.57 20.91 2.51
C ARG A 95 17.09 21.92 3.53
N GLN A 96 18.17 22.62 3.20
CA GLN A 96 18.73 23.64 4.09
C GLN A 96 17.84 24.88 4.20
N GLN A 97 17.07 25.19 3.16
CA GLN A 97 16.17 26.35 3.11
C GLN A 97 14.80 26.05 3.73
N CYS A 98 14.33 24.81 3.62
CA CYS A 98 13.11 24.35 4.28
C CYS A 98 13.29 22.89 4.76
N PRO A 99 13.77 22.69 6.00
CA PRO A 99 14.02 21.36 6.54
C PRO A 99 12.77 20.49 6.68
N GLU A 100 11.62 21.11 6.95
CA GLU A 100 10.33 20.43 7.18
C GLU A 100 9.49 20.27 5.90
N GLN A 101 10.12 20.25 4.73
CA GLN A 101 9.39 20.10 3.47
C GLN A 101 8.83 18.68 3.33
N ILE A 102 7.50 18.56 3.34
CA ILE A 102 6.76 17.29 3.44
C ILE A 102 7.10 16.30 2.30
N THR A 103 7.24 16.76 1.05
CA THR A 103 7.54 15.88 -0.08
C THR A 103 8.92 15.24 0.06
N ILE A 104 9.93 16.00 0.49
CA ILE A 104 11.27 15.52 0.76
C ILE A 104 11.24 14.53 1.91
N SER A 105 10.63 14.91 3.03
CA SER A 105 10.50 14.04 4.20
C SER A 105 9.80 12.73 3.84
N LEU A 106 8.80 12.77 2.97
CA LEU A 106 8.10 11.58 2.55
C LEU A 106 8.93 10.65 1.67
N ILE A 107 9.64 11.22 0.68
CA ILE A 107 10.55 10.43 -0.14
C ILE A 107 11.63 9.81 0.75
N ASP A 108 12.18 10.57 1.71
CA ASP A 108 13.20 10.09 2.66
C ASP A 108 12.67 8.94 3.53
N ALA A 109 11.47 9.09 4.10
CA ALA A 109 10.80 8.09 4.94
C ALA A 109 10.36 6.82 4.18
N SER A 110 10.27 6.88 2.84
CA SER A 110 9.83 5.76 2.00
C SER A 110 10.97 5.22 1.15
N TYR A 111 11.10 5.71 -0.09
CA TYR A 111 12.10 5.24 -1.04
C TYR A 111 13.53 5.58 -0.64
N GLY A 112 13.74 6.66 0.12
CA GLY A 112 15.04 7.02 0.68
C GLY A 112 15.56 5.93 1.62
N PHE A 113 14.75 5.49 2.59
CA PHE A 113 15.09 4.35 3.43
C PHE A 113 15.30 3.07 2.62
N LEU A 114 14.33 2.71 1.75
CA LEU A 114 14.39 1.48 0.95
C LEU A 114 15.63 1.43 0.04
N CYS A 115 16.06 2.56 -0.52
CA CYS A 115 17.21 2.63 -1.43
C CYS A 115 18.57 2.77 -0.73
N ASN A 116 18.57 2.89 0.60
CA ASN A 116 19.79 2.97 1.41
C ASN A 116 19.77 1.82 2.45
N GLU A 117 19.41 2.12 3.69
CA GLU A 117 19.44 1.16 4.81
C GLU A 117 18.62 -0.12 4.54
N GLY A 118 17.47 0.00 3.87
CA GLY A 118 16.59 -1.12 3.56
C GLY A 118 16.95 -1.88 2.28
N TYR A 119 17.98 -1.46 1.53
CA TYR A 119 18.20 -1.93 0.15
C TYR A 119 18.41 -3.44 0.06
N GLU A 120 19.36 -3.97 0.84
CA GLU A 120 19.68 -5.40 0.79
C GLU A 120 18.51 -6.27 1.25
N THR A 121 17.83 -5.87 2.34
CA THR A 121 16.65 -6.57 2.85
C THR A 121 15.51 -6.57 1.84
N PHE A 122 15.25 -5.44 1.17
CA PHE A 122 14.24 -5.35 0.12
C PHE A 122 14.63 -6.25 -1.06
N MET A 123 15.87 -6.18 -1.52
CA MET A 123 16.33 -6.97 -2.67
C MET A 123 16.28 -8.48 -2.41
N ALA A 124 16.53 -8.91 -1.18
CA ALA A 124 16.42 -10.30 -0.75
C ALA A 124 14.98 -10.80 -0.62
N SER A 125 14.02 -9.92 -0.28
CA SER A 125 12.62 -10.28 -0.06
C SER A 125 11.66 -9.86 -1.17
N ALA A 126 12.11 -9.10 -2.18
CA ALA A 126 11.27 -8.51 -3.23
C ALA A 126 10.40 -9.53 -3.96
N GLU A 127 10.97 -10.66 -4.39
CA GLU A 127 10.22 -11.69 -5.13
C GLU A 127 9.10 -12.29 -4.27
N CYS A 128 9.37 -12.55 -2.98
CA CYS A 128 8.37 -13.04 -2.04
C CYS A 128 7.29 -12.01 -1.79
N LEU A 129 7.67 -10.76 -1.49
CA LEU A 129 6.72 -9.68 -1.23
C LEU A 129 5.79 -9.47 -2.43
N VAL A 130 6.32 -9.57 -3.64
CA VAL A 130 5.54 -9.49 -4.90
C VAL A 130 4.53 -10.62 -5.03
N GLU A 131 4.87 -11.83 -4.63
CA GLU A 131 3.94 -12.95 -4.69
C GLU A 131 2.91 -12.91 -3.56
N LEU A 132 3.35 -12.54 -2.35
CA LEU A 132 2.50 -12.40 -1.18
C LEU A 132 1.39 -11.36 -1.40
N ASP A 133 1.70 -10.26 -2.08
CA ASP A 133 0.76 -9.21 -2.50
C ASP A 133 -0.42 -9.73 -3.33
N ARG A 134 -0.20 -10.81 -4.07
CA ARG A 134 -1.24 -11.42 -4.91
C ARG A 134 -2.17 -12.32 -4.13
N GLN A 135 -1.79 -12.73 -2.92
CA GLN A 135 -2.56 -13.65 -2.11
C GLN A 135 -3.87 -13.00 -1.65
N PRO A 136 -4.98 -13.77 -1.61
CA PRO A 136 -6.29 -13.26 -1.17
C PRO A 136 -6.26 -12.62 0.21
N THR A 137 -5.45 -13.18 1.11
CA THR A 137 -5.30 -12.72 2.50
C THR A 137 -4.79 -11.29 2.57
N VAL A 138 -3.76 -10.96 1.79
CA VAL A 138 -3.18 -9.61 1.72
C VAL A 138 -4.08 -8.66 0.93
N LYS A 139 -4.70 -9.13 -0.16
CA LYS A 139 -5.70 -8.33 -0.90
C LYS A 139 -6.85 -7.89 0.00
N GLN A 140 -7.35 -8.76 0.86
CA GLN A 140 -8.38 -8.40 1.84
C GLN A 140 -7.91 -7.30 2.80
N CYS A 141 -6.64 -7.36 3.27
CA CYS A 141 -6.06 -6.29 4.08
C CYS A 141 -6.11 -4.94 3.35
N HIS A 142 -5.78 -4.93 2.05
CA HIS A 142 -5.85 -3.74 1.21
C HIS A 142 -7.27 -3.21 1.04
N GLU A 143 -8.23 -4.08 0.68
CA GLU A 143 -9.62 -3.70 0.43
C GLU A 143 -10.29 -3.11 1.67
N VAL A 144 -10.09 -3.72 2.84
CA VAL A 144 -10.64 -3.22 4.11
C VAL A 144 -10.01 -1.85 4.44
N THR A 145 -8.69 -1.74 4.34
CA THR A 145 -7.97 -0.47 4.59
C THR A 145 -8.48 0.64 3.68
N LEU A 146 -8.61 0.35 2.38
CA LEU A 146 -9.15 1.27 1.39
C LEU A 146 -10.53 1.76 1.79
N LYS A 147 -11.44 0.82 2.07
CA LYS A 147 -12.83 1.13 2.38
C LYS A 147 -12.93 2.06 3.59
N HIS A 148 -12.08 1.86 4.61
CA HIS A 148 -12.02 2.72 5.78
C HIS A 148 -11.50 4.13 5.44
N ILE A 149 -10.42 4.25 4.65
CA ILE A 149 -9.88 5.55 4.23
C ILE A 149 -10.90 6.33 3.39
N GLU A 150 -11.53 5.68 2.42
CA GLU A 150 -12.57 6.30 1.60
C GLU A 150 -13.79 6.71 2.43
N SER A 151 -14.21 5.88 3.38
CA SER A 151 -15.30 6.22 4.29
C SER A 151 -14.98 7.48 5.09
N ALA A 152 -13.75 7.61 5.59
CA ALA A 152 -13.29 8.81 6.29
C ALA A 152 -13.32 10.05 5.40
N ASN A 153 -12.90 9.91 4.13
CA ASN A 153 -12.86 11.02 3.17
C ASN A 153 -14.24 11.44 2.66
N ARG A 154 -15.22 10.52 2.60
CA ARG A 154 -16.60 10.83 2.19
C ARG A 154 -17.38 11.61 3.25
N GLN A 155 -16.93 11.60 4.51
CA GLN A 155 -17.61 12.27 5.61
C GLN A 155 -17.32 13.78 5.61
N LEU A 156 -18.09 14.54 4.83
CA LEU A 156 -17.95 16.00 4.63
C LEU A 156 -18.19 16.85 5.90
N ASN A 157 -18.95 16.32 6.87
CA ASN A 157 -19.36 17.06 8.09
C ASN A 157 -18.55 16.72 9.35
N ILE A 158 -17.46 15.96 9.21
CA ILE A 158 -16.61 15.57 10.34
C ILE A 158 -15.39 16.49 10.42
N ALA A 159 -14.99 16.83 11.65
CA ALA A 159 -13.78 17.61 11.90
C ALA A 159 -12.55 16.93 11.27
N THR A 160 -11.67 17.72 10.63
CA THR A 160 -10.48 17.21 9.94
C THR A 160 -9.59 16.34 10.83
N LEU A 161 -9.47 16.67 12.12
CA LEU A 161 -8.74 15.86 13.10
C LEU A 161 -9.31 14.44 13.21
N THR A 162 -10.63 14.30 13.29
CA THR A 162 -11.30 13.00 13.35
C THR A 162 -11.15 12.20 12.06
N ARG A 163 -11.06 12.86 10.89
CA ARG A 163 -10.73 12.17 9.63
C ARG A 163 -9.31 11.59 9.67
N PHE A 164 -8.35 12.35 10.16
CA PHE A 164 -6.97 11.87 10.32
C PHE A 164 -6.85 10.71 11.31
N ASP A 165 -7.64 10.72 12.39
CA ASP A 165 -7.70 9.61 13.33
C ASP A 165 -8.25 8.33 12.67
N GLN A 166 -9.30 8.45 11.85
CA GLN A 166 -9.85 7.32 11.09
C GLN A 166 -8.86 6.76 10.06
N MET A 167 -8.15 7.65 9.35
CA MET A 167 -7.07 7.22 8.44
C MET A 167 -5.97 6.52 9.23
N CYS A 168 -5.52 7.08 10.36
CA CYS A 168 -4.52 6.47 11.24
C CYS A 168 -4.94 5.06 11.72
N GLN A 169 -6.21 4.85 12.08
CA GLN A 169 -6.73 3.54 12.46
C GLN A 169 -6.72 2.54 11.31
N ALA A 170 -7.05 2.99 10.09
CA ALA A 170 -6.98 2.16 8.89
C ALA A 170 -5.53 1.73 8.58
N LEU A 171 -4.57 2.63 8.75
CA LEU A 171 -3.14 2.31 8.54
C LEU A 171 -2.59 1.36 9.61
N ASN A 172 -2.99 1.54 10.87
CA ASN A 172 -2.67 0.59 11.93
C ASN A 172 -3.30 -0.79 11.69
N TYR A 173 -4.52 -0.84 11.16
CA TYR A 173 -5.15 -2.10 10.75
C TYR A 173 -4.36 -2.77 9.64
N PHE A 174 -3.97 -2.02 8.61
CA PHE A 174 -3.19 -2.56 7.51
C PHE A 174 -1.91 -3.23 8.01
N ALA A 175 -1.12 -2.52 8.82
CA ALA A 175 0.10 -3.05 9.42
C ALA A 175 -0.16 -4.31 10.26
N SER A 176 -1.20 -4.31 11.10
CA SER A 176 -1.58 -5.49 11.89
C SER A 176 -1.98 -6.69 11.02
N CYS A 177 -2.70 -6.44 9.93
CA CYS A 177 -3.26 -7.46 9.04
C CYS A 177 -2.17 -8.19 8.25
N VAL A 178 -1.17 -7.44 7.80
CA VAL A 178 -0.09 -7.92 6.91
C VAL A 178 1.16 -8.40 7.66
N GLU A 179 1.29 -8.11 8.95
CA GLU A 179 2.41 -8.52 9.79
C GLU A 179 2.69 -10.02 9.68
N ARG A 180 1.70 -10.87 10.00
CA ARG A 180 1.88 -12.32 9.99
C ARG A 180 2.17 -12.85 8.57
N PRO A 181 1.39 -12.51 7.52
CA PRO A 181 1.69 -12.92 6.16
C PRO A 181 3.13 -12.59 5.73
N ILE A 182 3.65 -11.40 6.07
CA ILE A 182 5.01 -10.99 5.70
C ILE A 182 6.06 -11.68 6.57
N ALA A 183 5.91 -11.65 7.89
CA ALA A 183 6.92 -12.16 8.81
C ALA A 183 7.15 -13.67 8.63
N TYR A 184 6.07 -14.43 8.40
CA TYR A 184 6.17 -15.88 8.19
C TYR A 184 6.40 -16.25 6.72
N GLY A 185 5.87 -15.47 5.76
CA GLY A 185 6.01 -15.76 4.34
C GLY A 185 7.34 -15.31 3.75
N CYS A 186 7.76 -14.08 4.09
CA CYS A 186 8.93 -13.42 3.50
C CYS A 186 10.05 -13.11 4.51
N GLY A 187 9.84 -13.41 5.79
CA GLY A 187 10.83 -13.29 6.86
C GLY A 187 10.64 -12.09 7.78
N ALA A 188 11.11 -12.23 9.02
CA ALA A 188 11.00 -11.19 10.04
C ALA A 188 11.74 -9.88 9.68
N GLU A 189 12.86 -9.98 8.97
CA GLU A 189 13.60 -8.81 8.47
C GLU A 189 12.80 -8.02 7.43
N ALA A 190 12.10 -8.74 6.54
CA ALA A 190 11.21 -8.11 5.55
C ALA A 190 10.08 -7.37 6.25
N TRP A 191 9.48 -7.96 7.28
CA TRP A 191 8.46 -7.29 8.09
C TRP A 191 9.01 -6.05 8.79
N THR A 192 10.16 -6.16 9.46
CA THR A 192 10.78 -5.04 10.18
C THR A 192 11.05 -3.85 9.25
N MET A 193 11.57 -4.12 8.05
CA MET A 193 11.79 -3.12 7.02
C MET A 193 10.47 -2.47 6.55
N ILE A 194 9.45 -3.27 6.23
CA ILE A 194 8.14 -2.75 5.77
C ILE A 194 7.45 -1.96 6.87
N PHE A 195 7.45 -2.45 8.11
CA PHE A 195 6.87 -1.77 9.25
C PHE A 195 7.51 -0.39 9.49
N ARG A 196 8.84 -0.29 9.36
CA ARG A 196 9.54 1.00 9.43
C ARG A 196 9.06 1.96 8.34
N VAL A 197 8.98 1.51 7.08
CA VAL A 197 8.46 2.34 5.98
C VAL A 197 7.05 2.82 6.28
N LEU A 198 6.15 1.93 6.69
CA LEU A 198 4.76 2.28 7.01
C LEU A 198 4.68 3.30 8.15
N ARG A 199 5.44 3.09 9.22
CA ARG A 199 5.47 3.97 10.39
C ARG A 199 6.02 5.35 10.04
N ASP A 200 7.22 5.41 9.47
CA ASP A 200 7.93 6.67 9.23
C ASP A 200 7.17 7.52 8.19
N THR A 201 6.57 6.85 7.20
CA THR A 201 5.68 7.48 6.22
C THR A 201 4.40 8.01 6.88
N THR A 202 3.75 7.19 7.72
CA THR A 202 2.53 7.62 8.42
C THR A 202 2.81 8.81 9.33
N ASN A 203 3.92 8.80 10.06
CA ASN A 203 4.31 9.91 10.94
C ASN A 203 4.61 11.19 10.17
N THR A 204 5.12 11.07 8.94
CA THR A 204 5.38 12.23 8.07
C THR A 204 4.09 12.92 7.62
N LEU A 205 3.06 12.14 7.31
CA LEU A 205 1.80 12.65 6.73
C LEU A 205 0.73 12.90 7.79
N LEU A 206 0.70 12.07 8.82
CA LEU A 206 -0.21 12.15 9.95
C LEU A 206 0.60 12.30 11.25
N PRO A 207 1.24 13.46 11.52
CA PRO A 207 2.13 13.64 12.66
C PRO A 207 1.46 13.52 14.04
N ARG A 208 0.12 13.47 14.09
CA ARG A 208 -0.66 13.19 15.31
C ARG A 208 -1.12 11.72 15.41
N CYS A 209 -0.85 10.90 14.40
CA CYS A 209 -1.18 9.48 14.40
C CYS A 209 -0.29 8.72 15.38
N GLN A 210 -0.91 7.94 16.26
CA GLN A 210 -0.19 6.94 17.06
C GLN A 210 -0.08 5.65 16.25
N PHE A 211 0.95 5.56 15.40
CA PHE A 211 1.19 4.37 14.60
C PHE A 211 1.95 3.31 15.42
N THR A 212 1.22 2.28 15.83
CA THR A 212 1.74 1.17 16.64
C THR A 212 1.76 -0.17 15.89
N GLY A 213 1.08 -0.26 14.75
CA GLY A 213 0.87 -1.53 14.05
C GLY A 213 -0.24 -2.38 14.62
N HIS A 214 -1.01 -1.87 15.59
CA HIS A 214 -2.10 -2.58 16.23
C HIS A 214 -3.42 -1.84 16.01
N SER A 215 -4.47 -2.59 15.67
CA SER A 215 -5.81 -2.03 15.49
C SER A 215 -6.88 -2.93 16.06
N ILE A 216 -7.88 -2.31 16.68
CA ILE A 216 -9.11 -2.99 17.09
C ILE A 216 -9.88 -3.54 15.89
N LEU A 217 -9.69 -2.96 14.70
CA LEU A 217 -10.31 -3.42 13.47
C LEU A 217 -9.82 -4.83 13.08
N THR A 218 -8.63 -5.25 13.51
CA THR A 218 -8.11 -6.59 13.22
C THR A 218 -8.93 -7.68 13.92
N GLN A 219 -9.55 -7.36 15.06
CA GLN A 219 -10.48 -8.28 15.74
C GLN A 219 -11.83 -8.36 15.01
N GLN A 220 -12.25 -7.28 14.35
CA GLN A 220 -13.52 -7.20 13.61
C GLN A 220 -13.40 -7.76 12.19
N PHE A 221 -12.23 -7.61 11.57
CA PHE A 221 -11.92 -8.08 10.23
C PHE A 221 -10.59 -8.86 10.26
N PRO A 222 -10.59 -10.11 10.76
CA PRO A 222 -9.38 -10.91 10.75
C PRO A 222 -8.97 -11.22 9.30
N PRO A 223 -7.66 -11.27 9.01
CA PRO A 223 -7.19 -11.75 7.72
C PRO A 223 -7.70 -13.18 7.50
N SER A 224 -8.26 -13.45 6.31
CA SER A 224 -8.67 -14.79 5.92
C SER A 224 -7.51 -15.78 6.08
N SER A 225 -7.79 -16.97 6.57
CA SER A 225 -6.77 -18.00 6.72
C SER A 225 -6.52 -18.68 5.37
N PRO A 226 -5.29 -19.10 5.05
CA PRO A 226 -5.03 -19.86 3.82
C PRO A 226 -5.77 -21.21 3.75
N SER A 227 -6.36 -21.71 4.85
CA SER A 227 -7.13 -22.97 4.85
C SER A 227 -8.59 -22.82 4.41
N ASP A 228 -9.14 -21.61 4.34
CA ASP A 228 -10.56 -21.41 4.02
C ASP A 228 -10.86 -21.46 2.50
N ALA A 229 -9.83 -21.55 1.66
CA ALA A 229 -9.98 -21.71 0.21
C ALA A 229 -10.27 -23.16 -0.24
N ALA A 230 -10.22 -24.15 0.66
CA ALA A 230 -10.31 -25.57 0.31
C ALA A 230 -11.68 -26.23 0.60
N THR A 231 -12.69 -25.53 1.11
CA THR A 231 -13.91 -26.21 1.63
C THR A 231 -15.24 -25.70 1.08
N THR A 232 -15.26 -25.25 -0.18
CA THR A 232 -16.54 -24.94 -0.85
C THR A 232 -16.60 -25.50 -2.27
N LEU A 233 -16.37 -26.81 -2.42
CA LEU A 233 -16.61 -27.53 -3.67
C LEU A 233 -16.85 -29.03 -3.43
N THR A 234 -17.75 -29.41 -2.52
CA THR A 234 -18.23 -30.81 -2.45
C THR A 234 -19.62 -30.99 -1.82
N THR A 235 -20.63 -30.26 -2.29
CA THR A 235 -22.04 -30.61 -1.94
C THR A 235 -23.01 -30.24 -3.06
N ALA A 236 -22.84 -30.83 -4.24
CA ALA A 236 -23.87 -30.79 -5.29
C ALA A 236 -23.72 -31.94 -6.31
N VAL A 237 -23.41 -33.17 -5.88
CA VAL A 237 -23.65 -34.37 -6.71
C VAL A 237 -24.04 -35.55 -5.80
N ALA A 238 -25.24 -35.47 -5.20
CA ALA A 238 -25.89 -36.61 -4.57
C ALA A 238 -27.42 -36.39 -4.59
N ALA A 239 -27.98 -36.17 -5.78
CA ALA A 239 -29.43 -36.08 -5.95
C ALA A 239 -29.86 -36.44 -7.38
N MET A 240 -29.31 -37.49 -7.99
CA MET A 240 -29.89 -38.14 -9.18
C MET A 240 -29.43 -39.59 -9.28
N GLN A 241 -29.94 -40.51 -8.46
CA GLN A 241 -30.18 -41.91 -8.85
C GLN A 241 -30.88 -42.69 -7.72
N GLU A 242 -32.20 -42.84 -7.78
CA GLU A 242 -32.95 -44.05 -7.36
C GLU A 242 -34.45 -43.75 -7.41
N ASN A 243 -35.09 -44.12 -8.52
CA ASN A 243 -36.53 -44.39 -8.56
C ASN A 243 -36.80 -45.31 -9.74
N ASN A 244 -36.53 -46.59 -9.53
CA ASN A 244 -37.13 -47.71 -10.26
C ASN A 244 -36.88 -48.97 -9.44
N LEU A 245 -37.89 -49.42 -8.69
CA LEU A 245 -38.36 -50.81 -8.63
C LEU A 245 -39.45 -50.92 -7.56
N LEU A 246 -40.71 -50.98 -7.99
CA LEU A 246 -41.82 -51.54 -7.21
C LEU A 246 -41.75 -53.07 -7.28
N PRO A 247 -41.95 -53.80 -6.17
CA PRO A 247 -42.08 -55.25 -6.22
C PRO A 247 -43.53 -55.68 -6.45
N TYR A 248 -43.64 -56.78 -7.19
CA TYR A 248 -44.81 -57.65 -7.34
C TYR A 248 -45.51 -57.97 -6.01
N LYS A 249 -46.84 -57.75 -5.97
CA LYS A 249 -47.83 -58.79 -5.64
C LYS A 249 -49.22 -58.39 -6.09
#